data_AF-D3T5Z0-F1
#
_entry.id   AF-D3T5Z0-F1
#
_cell.length_a   1.000
_cell.length_b   1.000
_cell.length_c   1.000
_cell.angle_alpha   90.00
_cell.angle_beta   90.00
_cell.angle_gamma   90.00
#
_symmetry.space_group_name_H-M   'P 1'
#
loop_
_entity.id
_entity.type
_entity.pdbx_description
1 polymer ?
#
loop_
_entity_poly.entity_id
_entity_poly.type
_entity_poly.pdbx_seq_one_letter_code
_entity_poly.pdbx_strand_id
1 'polypeptide(L)'
;MFGNFFNQMYFGNPRKPDLKPEDIPKKGIPLFIDIFCSNFWQLTSLNLLLIIFSIPIITIGPAFAGFNHVLRNYVFRKNVWLWNDFKDGAFKNLKQSLIITLINMLVAFVLINNYKIYSIMNNDFIKKSGIIITGLIGLMYLLMNIYIFPMMVTYDLKTKHIFKNAFIFSVIEFPRTLGILLICLFVLFVSIILAFIPLVLISFSLMGLIINVFDRMIFEKYIDNKNQVTGNDN
;
A
#
# COMPACT_ATOMS: atom_id res chain seq x y z
N MET A 1 31.67 18.56 -42.37
CA MET A 1 30.76 19.41 -41.58
C MET A 1 29.29 18.94 -41.61
N PHE A 2 28.77 18.47 -42.75
CA PHE A 2 27.38 18.01 -42.88
C PHE A 2 27.01 16.74 -42.08
N GLY A 3 27.95 15.82 -41.82
CA GLY A 3 27.66 14.59 -41.07
C GLY A 3 27.22 14.84 -39.61
N ASN A 4 27.83 15.79 -38.92
CA ASN A 4 27.42 16.15 -37.55
C ASN A 4 26.05 16.83 -37.51
N PHE A 5 25.70 17.60 -38.54
CA PHE A 5 24.41 18.29 -38.61
C PHE A 5 23.25 17.31 -38.79
N PHE A 6 23.38 16.34 -39.70
CA PHE A 6 22.37 15.30 -39.89
C PHE A 6 22.23 14.36 -38.69
N ASN A 7 23.35 13.99 -38.04
CA ASN A 7 23.31 13.20 -36.81
C ASN A 7 22.57 13.93 -35.69
N GLN A 8 22.79 15.24 -35.54
CA GLN A 8 22.11 16.04 -34.52
C GLN A 8 20.62 16.26 -34.81
N MET A 9 20.22 16.24 -36.08
CA MET A 9 18.82 16.32 -36.50
C MET A 9 18.07 15.00 -36.31
N TYR A 10 18.73 13.86 -36.54
CA TYR A 10 18.13 12.52 -36.38
C TYR A 10 18.18 11.97 -34.95
N PHE A 11 19.28 12.17 -34.22
CA PHE A 11 19.50 11.58 -32.89
C PHE A 11 19.42 12.58 -31.74
N GLY A 12 19.13 13.87 -32.01
CA GLY A 12 19.20 14.90 -30.99
C GLY A 12 20.65 15.21 -30.60
N ASN A 13 20.85 16.11 -29.63
CA ASN A 13 22.19 16.51 -29.20
C ASN A 13 22.68 15.57 -28.10
N PRO A 14 23.67 14.68 -28.33
CA PRO A 14 24.08 13.67 -27.35
C PRO A 14 24.69 14.25 -26.06
N ARG A 15 24.99 15.56 -26.05
CA ARG A 15 25.47 16.29 -24.86
C ARG A 15 24.36 16.95 -24.05
N LYS A 16 23.12 16.94 -24.52
CA LYS A 16 21.94 17.31 -23.75
C LYS A 16 21.22 16.01 -23.39
N PRO A 17 20.95 15.73 -22.11
CA PRO A 17 20.09 14.60 -21.78
C PRO A 17 18.74 14.82 -22.46
N ASP A 18 18.29 13.86 -23.28
CA ASP A 18 16.98 13.90 -23.95
C ASP A 18 15.82 13.89 -22.95
N LEU A 19 16.11 13.55 -21.70
CA LEU A 19 15.21 13.56 -20.56
C LEU A 19 15.52 14.77 -19.67
N LYS A 20 14.51 15.58 -19.38
CA LYS A 20 14.59 16.54 -18.28
C LYS A 20 14.67 15.76 -16.96
N PRO A 21 15.18 16.37 -15.87
CA PRO A 21 15.09 15.77 -14.53
C PRO A 21 13.67 15.35 -14.13
N GLU A 22 12.68 15.96 -14.77
CA GLU A 22 11.24 15.73 -14.65
C GLU A 22 10.78 14.40 -15.29
N ASP A 23 11.47 13.95 -16.35
CA ASP A 23 11.14 12.75 -17.13
C ASP A 23 11.77 11.48 -16.55
N ILE A 24 12.67 11.63 -15.57
CA ILE A 24 13.29 10.50 -14.88
C ILE A 24 12.25 9.87 -13.93
N PRO A 25 11.99 8.55 -14.00
CA PRO A 25 11.02 7.90 -13.11
C PRO A 25 11.50 8.00 -11.65
N LYS A 26 10.92 8.95 -10.90
CA LYS A 26 11.17 9.13 -9.47
C LYS A 26 10.73 7.86 -8.72
N LYS A 27 11.54 7.41 -7.74
CA LYS A 27 11.23 6.25 -6.88
C LYS A 27 11.39 6.62 -5.40
N GLY A 28 10.60 5.97 -4.54
CA GLY A 28 10.69 6.18 -3.08
C GLY A 28 10.26 7.58 -2.65
N ILE A 29 11.05 8.21 -1.77
CA ILE A 29 10.70 9.51 -1.14
C ILE A 29 10.45 10.63 -2.17
N PRO A 30 11.30 10.83 -3.20
CA PRO A 30 11.02 11.83 -4.24
C PRO A 30 9.68 11.63 -4.94
N LEU A 31 9.24 10.38 -5.16
CA LEU A 31 7.92 10.08 -5.75
C LEU A 31 6.80 10.40 -4.76
N PHE A 32 6.98 10.05 -3.48
CA PHE A 32 6.03 10.39 -2.42
C PHE A 32 5.78 11.90 -2.33
N ILE A 33 6.85 12.70 -2.26
CA ILE A 33 6.74 14.16 -2.13
C ILE A 33 6.08 14.77 -3.37
N ASP A 34 6.47 14.30 -4.56
CA ASP A 34 5.90 14.76 -5.83
C ASP A 34 4.38 14.57 -5.87
N ILE A 35 3.89 13.37 -5.56
CA ILE A 35 2.45 13.06 -5.55
C ILE A 35 1.74 13.82 -4.43
N PHE A 36 2.32 13.88 -3.23
CA PHE A 36 1.71 14.55 -2.09
C PHE A 36 1.50 16.05 -2.34
N CYS A 37 2.52 16.74 -2.86
CA CYS A 37 2.44 18.18 -3.12
C CYS A 37 1.55 18.50 -4.34
N SER A 38 1.62 17.71 -5.41
CA SER A 38 0.84 17.95 -6.63
C SER A 38 -0.64 17.64 -6.46
N ASN A 39 -0.98 16.58 -5.71
CA ASN A 39 -2.34 16.04 -5.61
C ASN A 39 -2.96 16.22 -4.22
N PHE A 40 -2.47 17.17 -3.41
CA PHE A 40 -2.91 17.39 -2.03
C PHE A 40 -4.44 17.45 -1.86
N TRP A 41 -5.12 18.22 -2.70
CA TRP A 41 -6.58 18.36 -2.67
C TRP A 41 -7.31 17.06 -3.01
N GLN A 42 -6.78 16.32 -3.99
CA GLN A 42 -7.34 15.04 -4.39
C GLN A 42 -7.13 13.98 -3.31
N LEU A 43 -5.98 13.97 -2.62
CA LEU A 43 -5.72 13.05 -1.50
C LEU A 43 -6.66 13.32 -0.31
N THR A 44 -7.01 14.58 -0.06
CA THR A 44 -8.03 14.94 0.94
C THR A 44 -9.41 14.42 0.53
N SER A 45 -9.82 14.66 -0.73
CA SER A 45 -11.09 14.15 -1.27
C SER A 45 -11.17 12.62 -1.26
N LEU A 46 -10.06 11.93 -1.51
CA LEU A 46 -9.96 10.48 -1.46
C LEU A 46 -10.24 9.94 -0.05
N ASN A 47 -9.76 10.63 0.98
CA ASN A 47 -10.06 10.27 2.36
C ASN A 47 -11.54 10.46 2.71
N LEU A 48 -12.16 11.53 2.23
CA LEU A 48 -13.60 11.73 2.40
C LEU A 48 -14.40 10.59 1.75
N LEU A 49 -14.02 10.17 0.54
CA LEU A 49 -14.63 9.00 -0.09
C LEU A 49 -14.44 7.73 0.73
N LEU A 50 -13.23 7.49 1.23
CA LEU A 50 -12.94 6.34 2.09
C LEU A 50 -13.86 6.33 3.32
N ILE A 51 -14.01 7.46 4.01
CA ILE A 51 -14.86 7.58 5.21
C ILE A 51 -16.32 7.34 4.85
N ILE A 52 -16.85 8.01 3.82
CA ILE A 52 -18.26 7.89 3.41
C ILE A 52 -18.59 6.45 3.00
N PHE A 53 -17.73 5.81 2.20
CA PHE A 53 -17.91 4.42 1.79
C PHE A 53 -17.65 3.41 2.91
N SER A 54 -16.99 3.81 4.00
CA SER A 54 -16.76 2.93 5.15
C SER A 54 -17.86 3.04 6.22
N ILE A 55 -18.87 3.90 6.05
CA ILE A 55 -20.01 4.02 7.00
C ILE A 55 -20.72 2.66 7.16
N PRO A 56 -21.07 1.94 6.08
CA PRO A 56 -21.47 0.55 6.22
C PRO A 56 -20.23 -0.31 6.55
N ILE A 57 -20.29 -1.05 7.64
CA ILE A 57 -19.17 -1.92 8.08
C ILE A 57 -18.78 -2.93 6.99
N ILE A 58 -19.76 -3.40 6.21
CA ILE A 58 -19.56 -4.38 5.13
C ILE A 58 -18.76 -3.77 3.97
N THR A 59 -18.83 -2.46 3.73
CA THR A 59 -18.18 -1.81 2.59
C THR A 59 -16.76 -1.32 2.87
N ILE A 60 -16.24 -1.52 4.09
CA ILE A 60 -14.85 -1.19 4.46
C ILE A 60 -13.85 -1.85 3.50
N GLY A 61 -14.03 -3.14 3.18
CA GLY A 61 -13.17 -3.86 2.25
C GLY A 61 -13.13 -3.24 0.85
N PRO A 62 -14.28 -3.13 0.16
CA PRO A 62 -14.37 -2.44 -1.12
C PRO A 62 -13.87 -1.00 -1.09
N ALA A 63 -14.11 -0.25 0.01
CA ALA A 63 -13.62 1.10 0.17
C ALA A 63 -12.08 1.14 0.19
N PHE A 64 -11.43 0.23 0.92
CA PHE A 64 -9.97 0.08 0.90
C PHE A 64 -9.44 -0.38 -0.47
N ALA A 65 -10.19 -1.19 -1.21
CA ALA A 65 -9.82 -1.59 -2.57
C ALA A 65 -9.84 -0.39 -3.54
N GLY A 66 -10.91 0.41 -3.53
CA GLY A 66 -11.00 1.64 -4.33
C GLY A 66 -9.94 2.67 -3.94
N PHE A 67 -9.71 2.83 -2.64
CA PHE A 67 -8.68 3.72 -2.10
C PHE A 67 -7.27 3.33 -2.57
N ASN A 68 -6.89 2.05 -2.44
CA ASN A 68 -5.60 1.58 -2.91
C ASN A 68 -5.51 1.61 -4.45
N HIS A 69 -6.62 1.47 -5.18
CA HIS A 69 -6.61 1.59 -6.65
C HIS A 69 -6.25 2.99 -7.12
N VAL A 70 -6.83 4.02 -6.49
CA VAL A 70 -6.50 5.41 -6.78
C VAL A 70 -5.04 5.72 -6.43
N LEU A 71 -4.58 5.32 -5.23
CA LEU A 71 -3.20 5.54 -4.80
C LEU A 71 -2.19 4.84 -5.70
N ARG A 72 -2.48 3.60 -6.08
CA ARG A 72 -1.74 2.86 -7.08
C ARG A 72 -1.67 3.68 -8.38
N ASN A 73 -2.79 4.15 -8.92
CA ASN A 73 -2.76 4.90 -10.18
C ASN A 73 -1.90 6.17 -10.11
N TYR A 74 -1.88 6.88 -8.98
CA TYR A 74 -0.92 7.98 -8.76
C TYR A 74 0.54 7.52 -8.79
N VAL A 75 0.87 6.42 -8.11
CA VAL A 75 2.23 5.85 -8.10
C VAL A 75 2.67 5.42 -9.51
N PHE A 76 1.75 4.87 -10.29
CA PHE A 76 1.98 4.51 -11.70
C PHE A 76 1.91 5.72 -12.66
N ARG A 77 1.78 6.96 -12.16
CA ARG A 77 1.65 8.20 -12.94
C ARG A 77 0.57 8.14 -14.02
N LYS A 78 -0.52 7.41 -13.77
CA LYS A 78 -1.69 7.39 -14.65
C LYS A 78 -2.56 8.60 -14.33
N ASN A 79 -3.24 9.14 -15.34
CA ASN A 79 -4.25 10.18 -15.11
C ASN A 79 -5.37 9.60 -14.24
N VAL A 80 -5.64 10.26 -13.11
CA VAL A 80 -6.64 9.80 -12.13
C VAL A 80 -7.87 10.68 -12.21
N TRP A 81 -9.01 10.05 -12.49
CA TRP A 81 -10.31 10.66 -12.22
C TRP A 81 -10.90 10.04 -10.94
N LEU A 82 -10.76 10.79 -9.85
CA LEU A 82 -10.88 10.30 -8.48
C LEU A 82 -12.15 9.47 -8.19
N TRP A 83 -13.34 9.93 -8.60
CA TRP A 83 -14.58 9.20 -8.36
C TRP A 83 -14.65 7.90 -9.15
N ASN A 84 -14.35 7.96 -10.45
CA ASN A 84 -14.45 6.80 -11.33
C ASN A 84 -13.39 5.75 -11.01
N ASP A 85 -12.15 6.17 -10.75
CA ASP A 85 -11.09 5.24 -10.38
C ASP A 85 -11.33 4.59 -9.02
N PHE A 86 -11.90 5.33 -8.07
CA PHE A 86 -12.29 4.77 -6.78
C PHE A 86 -13.39 3.73 -6.94
N LYS A 87 -14.46 4.08 -7.67
CA LYS A 87 -15.58 3.18 -7.93
C LYS A 87 -15.12 1.93 -8.69
N ASP A 88 -14.34 2.10 -9.75
CA ASP A 88 -13.79 0.98 -10.52
C ASP A 88 -12.97 0.03 -9.65
N GLY A 89 -12.06 0.58 -8.83
CA GLY A 89 -11.24 -0.23 -7.91
C GLY A 89 -12.08 -1.00 -6.89
N ALA A 90 -13.10 -0.36 -6.32
CA ALA A 90 -13.99 -0.95 -5.33
C ALA A 90 -14.87 -2.06 -5.92
N PHE A 91 -15.47 -1.82 -7.09
CA PHE A 91 -16.42 -2.77 -7.69
C PHE A 91 -15.74 -3.91 -8.45
N LYS A 92 -14.59 -3.67 -9.12
CA LYS A 92 -13.82 -4.74 -9.78
C LYS A 92 -13.33 -5.79 -8.76
N ASN A 93 -12.91 -5.35 -7.58
CA ASN A 93 -12.37 -6.21 -6.53
C ASN A 93 -13.37 -6.48 -5.39
N LEU A 94 -14.68 -6.29 -5.61
CA LEU A 94 -15.67 -6.33 -4.54
C LEU A 94 -15.70 -7.68 -3.82
N LYS A 95 -15.80 -8.79 -4.56
CA LYS A 95 -15.83 -10.13 -3.97
C LYS A 95 -14.54 -10.43 -3.20
N GLN A 96 -13.41 -10.09 -3.79
CA GLN A 96 -12.11 -10.40 -3.22
C GLN A 96 -11.81 -9.59 -1.95
N SER A 97 -12.12 -8.29 -1.98
CA SER A 97 -11.95 -7.38 -0.85
C SER A 97 -12.88 -7.72 0.32
N LEU A 98 -14.11 -8.16 0.05
CA LEU A 98 -15.02 -8.68 1.08
C LEU A 98 -14.46 -9.94 1.74
N ILE A 99 -13.94 -10.89 0.97
CA ILE A 99 -13.33 -12.12 1.51
C ILE A 99 -12.13 -11.76 2.40
N ILE A 100 -11.25 -10.86 1.95
CA ILE A 100 -10.09 -10.41 2.74
C ILE A 100 -10.54 -9.75 4.04
N THR A 101 -11.56 -8.89 3.98
CA THR A 101 -12.08 -8.20 5.18
C THR A 101 -12.70 -9.16 6.18
N LEU A 102 -13.41 -10.19 5.68
CA LEU A 102 -13.96 -11.25 6.52
C LEU A 102 -12.86 -12.08 7.18
N ILE A 103 -11.78 -12.40 6.45
CA ILE A 103 -10.60 -13.08 7.01
C ILE A 103 -9.93 -12.19 8.07
N ASN A 104 -9.73 -10.89 7.79
CA ASN A 104 -9.17 -9.92 8.73
C ASN A 104 -10.00 -9.84 10.02
N MET A 105 -11.34 -9.81 9.89
CA MET A 105 -12.25 -9.81 11.04
C MET A 105 -12.14 -11.10 11.86
N LEU A 106 -12.07 -12.27 11.21
CA LEU A 106 -11.93 -13.56 11.89
C LEU A 106 -10.59 -13.65 12.63
N VAL A 107 -9.49 -13.26 11.99
CA VAL A 107 -8.17 -13.26 12.63
C VAL A 107 -8.13 -12.29 13.82
N ALA A 108 -8.67 -11.08 13.67
CA ALA A 108 -8.77 -10.12 14.76
C ALA A 108 -9.60 -10.68 15.93
N PHE A 109 -10.74 -11.33 15.64
CA PHE A 109 -11.56 -11.98 16.66
C PHE A 109 -10.77 -13.06 17.41
N VAL A 110 -10.06 -13.94 16.72
CA VAL A 110 -9.24 -15.00 17.34
C VAL A 110 -8.12 -14.41 18.20
N LEU A 111 -7.41 -13.39 17.73
CA LEU A 111 -6.32 -12.75 18.47
C LEU A 111 -6.82 -12.04 19.74
N ILE A 112 -7.93 -11.31 19.65
CA ILE A 112 -8.53 -10.63 20.81
C ILE A 112 -8.98 -11.64 21.86
N ASN A 113 -9.63 -12.74 21.45
CA ASN A 113 -10.06 -13.78 22.38
C ASN A 113 -8.87 -14.51 23.01
N ASN A 114 -7.84 -14.86 22.25
CA ASN A 114 -6.61 -15.44 22.80
C ASN A 114 -5.96 -14.51 23.84
N TYR A 115 -5.84 -13.22 23.53
CA TYR A 115 -5.30 -12.25 24.48
C TYR A 115 -6.12 -12.20 25.79
N LYS A 116 -7.45 -12.17 25.70
CA LYS A 116 -8.34 -12.21 26.87
C LYS A 116 -8.16 -13.48 27.70
N ILE A 117 -8.12 -14.65 27.07
CA ILE A 117 -7.94 -15.94 27.74
C ILE A 117 -6.61 -15.97 28.50
N TYR A 118 -5.50 -15.63 27.83
CA TYR A 118 -4.19 -15.64 28.49
C TYR A 118 -4.07 -14.59 29.60
N SER A 119 -4.75 -13.44 29.48
CA SER A 119 -4.72 -12.40 30.51
C SER A 119 -5.38 -12.82 31.83
N ILE A 120 -6.35 -13.74 31.80
CA ILE A 120 -7.13 -14.20 32.96
C ILE A 120 -6.48 -15.44 33.62
N MET A 121 -5.49 -16.07 32.98
CA MET A 121 -4.83 -17.25 33.54
C MET A 121 -4.04 -16.92 34.81
N ASN A 122 -4.16 -17.77 35.83
CA ASN A 122 -3.48 -17.63 37.13
C ASN A 122 -2.00 -18.02 37.09
N ASN A 123 -1.58 -18.84 36.13
CA ASN A 123 -0.17 -19.22 36.00
C ASN A 123 0.61 -18.12 35.26
N ASP A 124 1.52 -17.44 35.97
CA ASP A 124 2.31 -16.33 35.44
C ASP A 124 3.13 -16.68 34.20
N PHE A 125 3.70 -17.88 34.14
CA PHE A 125 4.51 -18.31 33.01
C PHE A 125 3.63 -18.47 31.75
N ILE A 126 2.50 -19.16 31.88
CA ILE A 126 1.56 -19.41 30.77
C ILE A 126 0.93 -18.10 30.29
N LYS A 127 0.55 -17.21 31.23
CA LYS A 127 0.01 -15.89 30.92
C LYS A 127 0.98 -15.06 30.08
N LYS A 128 2.22 -14.88 30.54
CA LYS A 128 3.22 -14.05 29.85
C LYS A 128 3.58 -14.63 28.49
N SER A 129 3.88 -15.92 28.42
CA SER A 129 4.24 -16.60 27.18
C SER A 129 3.10 -16.55 26.14
N GLY A 130 1.86 -16.85 26.55
CA GLY A 130 0.70 -16.80 25.67
C GLY A 130 0.41 -15.41 25.10
N ILE A 131 0.55 -14.36 25.91
CA ILE A 131 0.41 -12.96 25.46
C ILE A 131 1.50 -12.61 24.44
N ILE A 132 2.77 -12.96 24.70
CA ILE A 132 3.89 -12.67 23.79
C ILE A 132 3.68 -13.39 22.45
N ILE A 133 3.34 -14.68 22.46
CA ILE A 133 3.11 -15.46 21.23
C ILE A 133 1.92 -14.88 20.45
N THR A 134 0.81 -14.57 21.12
CA THR A 134 -0.36 -13.94 20.48
C THR A 134 0.01 -12.59 19.86
N GLY A 135 0.81 -11.79 20.56
CA GLY A 135 1.31 -10.50 20.09
C GLY A 135 2.21 -10.64 18.86
N LEU A 136 3.11 -11.63 18.84
CA LEU A 136 3.98 -11.90 17.69
C LEU A 136 3.19 -12.33 16.45
N ILE A 137 2.19 -13.20 16.61
CA ILE A 137 1.30 -13.61 15.51
C ILE A 137 0.52 -12.40 15.00
N GLY A 138 -0.02 -11.57 15.90
CA GLY A 138 -0.70 -10.34 15.54
C GLY A 138 0.19 -9.35 14.80
N LEU A 139 1.43 -9.16 15.25
CA LEU A 139 2.42 -8.31 14.58
C LEU A 139 2.71 -8.81 13.17
N MET A 140 2.98 -10.10 13.00
CA MET A 140 3.19 -10.68 11.66
C MET A 140 1.99 -10.47 10.75
N TYR A 141 0.77 -10.62 11.28
CA TYR A 141 -0.45 -10.38 10.51
C TYR A 141 -0.63 -8.91 10.11
N LEU A 142 -0.26 -7.96 10.98
CA LEU A 142 -0.24 -6.53 10.64
C LEU A 142 0.75 -6.23 9.53
N LEU A 143 1.95 -6.83 9.59
CA LEU A 143 2.97 -6.68 8.55
C LEU A 143 2.49 -7.24 7.20
N MET A 144 1.78 -8.37 7.20
CA MET A 144 1.17 -8.90 5.99
C MET A 144 0.13 -7.94 5.39
N ASN A 145 -0.69 -7.30 6.22
CA ASN A 145 -1.77 -6.42 5.77
C ASN A 145 -1.27 -5.19 4.99
N ILE A 146 -0.02 -4.76 5.21
CA ILE A 146 0.61 -3.70 4.42
C ILE A 146 0.58 -4.06 2.93
N TYR A 147 0.86 -5.32 2.58
CA TYR A 147 0.95 -5.78 1.18
C TYR A 147 -0.36 -6.27 0.57
N ILE A 148 -1.32 -6.72 1.38
CA ILE A 148 -2.51 -7.44 0.89
C ILE A 148 -3.34 -6.57 -0.06
N PHE A 149 -3.73 -5.36 0.36
CA PHE A 149 -4.60 -4.49 -0.45
C PHE A 149 -3.90 -3.90 -1.68
N PRO A 150 -2.66 -3.36 -1.59
CA PRO A 150 -1.91 -2.90 -2.76
C PRO A 150 -1.68 -4.00 -3.79
N MET A 151 -1.38 -5.23 -3.34
CA MET A 151 -1.15 -6.37 -4.24
C MET A 151 -2.44 -6.84 -4.90
N MET A 152 -3.54 -6.95 -4.15
CA MET A 152 -4.86 -7.32 -4.67
C MET A 152 -5.29 -6.41 -5.83
N VAL A 153 -5.03 -5.12 -5.69
CA VAL A 153 -5.49 -4.12 -6.66
C VAL A 153 -4.51 -3.97 -7.83
N THR A 154 -3.25 -4.37 -7.65
CA THR A 154 -2.22 -4.26 -8.68
C THR A 154 -2.15 -5.47 -9.58
N TYR A 155 -2.38 -6.66 -9.03
CA TYR A 155 -2.18 -7.94 -9.72
C TYR A 155 -3.44 -8.81 -9.64
N ASP A 156 -3.78 -9.45 -10.76
CA ASP A 156 -4.88 -10.41 -10.83
C ASP A 156 -4.45 -11.76 -10.26
N LEU A 157 -4.44 -11.85 -8.92
CA LEU A 157 -4.05 -13.04 -8.17
C LEU A 157 -5.23 -13.57 -7.35
N LYS A 158 -5.36 -14.90 -7.23
CA LYS A 158 -6.33 -15.50 -6.30
C LYS A 158 -5.99 -15.12 -4.86
N THR A 159 -7.00 -14.95 -4.01
CA THR A 159 -6.86 -14.53 -2.60
C THR A 159 -5.83 -15.35 -1.81
N LYS A 160 -5.79 -16.68 -2.03
CA LYS A 160 -4.80 -17.56 -1.38
C LYS A 160 -3.35 -17.19 -1.73
N HIS A 161 -3.09 -16.81 -2.99
CA HIS A 161 -1.76 -16.41 -3.43
C HIS A 161 -1.38 -15.04 -2.87
N ILE A 162 -2.35 -14.12 -2.74
CA ILE A 162 -2.12 -12.81 -2.11
C ILE A 162 -1.62 -13.00 -0.68
N PHE A 163 -2.32 -13.79 0.16
CA PHE A 163 -1.88 -14.03 1.53
C PHE A 163 -0.52 -14.73 1.61
N LYS A 164 -0.28 -15.74 0.75
CA LYS A 164 1.02 -16.42 0.70
C LYS A 164 2.15 -15.47 0.32
N ASN A 165 1.95 -14.64 -0.70
CA ASN A 165 2.94 -13.70 -1.19
C ASN A 165 3.17 -12.57 -0.19
N ALA A 166 2.10 -12.03 0.41
CA ALA A 166 2.18 -11.02 1.47
C ALA A 166 2.98 -11.53 2.68
N PHE A 167 2.78 -12.79 3.09
CA PHE A 167 3.59 -13.41 4.13
C PHE A 167 5.07 -13.46 3.74
N ILE A 168 5.38 -13.95 2.54
CA ILE A 168 6.75 -14.03 2.03
C ILE A 168 7.42 -12.65 2.01
N PHE A 169 6.73 -11.62 1.51
CA PHE A 169 7.28 -10.25 1.48
C PHE A 169 7.48 -9.66 2.88
N SER A 170 6.54 -9.90 3.81
CA SER A 170 6.68 -9.44 5.19
C SER A 170 7.89 -10.04 5.90
N VAL A 171 8.31 -11.25 5.52
CA VAL A 171 9.48 -11.92 6.09
C VAL A 171 10.78 -11.50 5.37
N ILE A 172 10.78 -11.47 4.03
CA ILE A 172 11.98 -11.12 3.25
C ILE A 172 12.39 -9.66 3.48
N GLU A 173 11.42 -8.74 3.46
CA GLU A 173 11.64 -7.30 3.64
C GLU A 173 11.21 -6.87 5.06
N PHE A 174 11.42 -7.72 6.07
CA PHE A 174 11.00 -7.48 7.46
C PHE A 174 11.41 -6.10 8.03
N PRO A 175 12.70 -5.66 7.99
CA PRO A 175 13.08 -4.37 8.57
C PRO A 175 12.42 -3.18 7.85
N ARG A 176 12.21 -3.30 6.53
CA ARG A 176 11.54 -2.27 5.73
C ARG A 176 10.04 -2.23 6.06
N THR A 177 9.39 -3.40 6.13
CA THR A 177 7.97 -3.54 6.48
C THR A 177 7.69 -2.97 7.88
N LEU A 178 8.55 -3.29 8.85
CA LEU A 178 8.49 -2.71 10.19
C LEU A 178 8.68 -1.19 10.17
N GLY A 179 9.64 -0.68 9.40
CA GLY A 179 9.84 0.76 9.23
C GLY A 179 8.59 1.46 8.71
N ILE A 180 7.92 0.90 7.69
CA ILE A 180 6.66 1.43 7.17
C ILE A 180 5.57 1.41 8.24
N LEU A 181 5.44 0.30 8.99
CA LEU A 181 4.47 0.20 10.08
C LEU A 181 4.71 1.27 11.15
N LEU A 182 5.96 1.46 11.58
CA LEU A 182 6.33 2.47 12.58
C LEU A 182 6.06 3.89 12.08
N ILE A 183 6.34 4.19 10.82
CA ILE A 183 6.01 5.50 10.22
C ILE A 183 4.49 5.70 10.19
N CYS A 184 3.72 4.69 9.81
CA CYS A 184 2.26 4.76 9.85
C CYS A 184 1.72 5.00 11.26
N LEU A 185 2.27 4.31 12.28
CA LEU A 185 1.91 4.55 13.69
C LEU A 185 2.30 5.95 14.15
N PHE A 186 3.46 6.45 13.74
CA PHE A 186 3.92 7.81 14.05
C PHE A 186 3.00 8.87 13.44
N VAL A 187 2.62 8.72 12.16
CA VAL A 187 1.66 9.60 11.49
C VAL A 187 0.32 9.60 12.22
N LEU A 188 -0.19 8.43 12.62
CA LEU A 188 -1.43 8.33 13.41
C LEU A 188 -1.29 9.01 14.78
N PHE A 189 -0.19 8.77 15.49
CA PHE A 189 0.06 9.34 16.81
C PHE A 189 0.11 10.87 16.77
N VAL A 190 0.86 11.44 15.83
CA VAL A 190 0.92 12.90 15.59
C VAL A 190 -0.47 13.44 15.25
N SER A 191 -1.24 12.73 14.43
CA SER A 191 -2.59 13.12 14.05
C SER A 191 -3.54 13.22 15.25
N ILE A 192 -3.42 12.30 16.22
CA ILE A 192 -4.25 12.29 17.43
C ILE A 192 -3.82 13.41 18.40
N ILE A 193 -2.51 13.57 18.64
CA ILE A 193 -1.98 14.55 19.62
C ILE A 193 -2.31 15.99 19.22
N LEU A 194 -2.20 16.34 17.94
CA LEU A 194 -2.51 17.69 17.49
C LEU A 194 -4.01 18.00 17.47
N ALA A 195 -4.89 16.99 17.63
CA ALA A 195 -6.35 17.10 17.55
C ALA A 195 -6.86 17.94 16.37
N PHE A 196 -6.06 18.05 15.31
CA PHE A 196 -6.28 18.96 14.20
C PHE A 196 -7.15 18.25 13.18
N ILE A 197 -8.42 18.66 13.09
CA ILE A 197 -9.42 18.04 12.19
C ILE A 197 -8.88 17.86 10.75
N PRO A 198 -8.18 18.85 10.15
CA PRO A 198 -7.59 18.66 8.81
C PRO A 198 -6.49 17.60 8.74
N LEU A 199 -5.73 17.40 9.83
CA LEU A 199 -4.64 16.42 9.86
C LEU A 199 -5.20 15.00 9.86
N VAL A 200 -6.22 14.73 10.68
CA VAL A 200 -6.95 13.44 10.69
C VAL A 200 -7.57 13.15 9.32
N LEU A 201 -8.08 14.19 8.64
CA LEU A 201 -8.65 14.08 7.31
C LEU A 201 -7.65 13.73 6.21
N ILE A 202 -6.33 13.81 6.46
CA ILE A 202 -5.30 13.44 5.47
C ILE A 202 -4.42 12.26 5.92
N SER A 203 -4.49 11.84 7.18
CA SER A 203 -3.65 10.76 7.72
C SER A 203 -3.78 9.46 6.93
N PHE A 204 -5.00 9.04 6.59
CA PHE A 204 -5.20 7.77 5.87
C PHE A 204 -4.59 7.79 4.47
N SER A 205 -4.82 8.84 3.67
CA SER A 205 -4.23 9.02 2.34
C SER A 205 -2.70 9.13 2.39
N LEU A 206 -2.15 9.80 3.39
CA LEU A 206 -0.70 9.79 3.65
C LEU A 206 -0.15 8.39 3.88
N MET A 207 -0.74 7.64 4.81
CA MET A 207 -0.32 6.27 5.12
C MET A 207 -0.45 5.35 3.90
N GLY A 208 -1.58 5.44 3.19
CA GLY A 208 -1.81 4.67 1.98
C GLY A 208 -0.80 5.00 0.87
N LEU A 209 -0.43 6.27 0.70
CA LEU A 209 0.55 6.69 -0.29
C LEU A 209 1.95 6.19 0.07
N ILE A 210 2.35 6.28 1.34
CA ILE A 210 3.59 5.67 1.86
C ILE A 210 3.63 4.18 1.48
N ILE A 211 2.59 3.43 1.85
CA ILE A 211 2.48 2.00 1.56
C ILE A 211 2.61 1.74 0.06
N ASN A 212 1.78 2.37 -0.78
CA ASN A 212 1.78 2.10 -2.23
C ASN A 212 3.10 2.49 -2.91
N VAL A 213 3.76 3.57 -2.49
CA VAL A 213 5.07 3.98 -3.04
C VAL A 213 6.17 2.97 -2.70
N PHE A 214 6.23 2.51 -1.45
CA PHE A 214 7.26 1.55 -1.03
C PHE A 214 6.98 0.13 -1.52
N ASP A 215 5.72 -0.29 -1.53
CA ASP A 215 5.29 -1.58 -2.06
C ASP A 215 5.58 -1.68 -3.55
N ARG A 216 5.41 -0.59 -4.31
CA ARG A 216 5.78 -0.55 -5.73
C ARG A 216 7.25 -0.92 -5.94
N MET A 217 8.16 -0.44 -5.10
CA MET A 217 9.59 -0.78 -5.21
C MET A 217 9.84 -2.27 -4.99
N ILE A 218 9.09 -2.90 -4.08
CA ILE A 218 9.18 -4.34 -3.77
C ILE A 218 8.56 -5.15 -4.91
N PHE A 219 7.38 -4.76 -5.37
CA PHE A 219 6.68 -5.41 -6.46
C PHE A 219 7.46 -5.36 -7.78
N GLU A 220 8.10 -4.22 -8.09
CA GLU A 220 9.01 -4.13 -9.24
C GLU A 220 10.17 -5.13 -9.12
N LYS A 221 10.78 -5.20 -7.93
CA LYS A 221 11.95 -6.05 -7.66
C LYS A 221 11.63 -7.54 -7.78
N TYR A 222 10.49 -8.00 -7.26
CA TYR A 222 10.19 -9.43 -7.10
C TYR A 222 9.13 -10.00 -8.04
N ILE A 223 8.19 -9.17 -8.52
CA ILE A 223 7.09 -9.61 -9.40
C ILE A 223 7.37 -9.20 -10.84
N ASP A 224 7.57 -7.90 -11.08
CA ASP A 224 7.66 -7.38 -12.45
C ASP A 224 8.93 -7.89 -13.15
N ASN A 225 10.09 -7.86 -12.47
CA ASN A 225 11.34 -8.43 -13.00
C ASN A 225 11.22 -9.92 -13.33
N LYS A 226 10.51 -10.70 -12.50
CA LYS A 226 10.34 -12.14 -12.73
C LYS A 226 9.46 -12.40 -13.96
N ASN A 227 8.37 -11.66 -14.11
CA ASN A 227 7.46 -11.79 -15.23
C ASN A 227 8.12 -11.44 -16.57
N GLN A 228 9.04 -10.46 -16.58
CA GLN A 228 9.82 -10.11 -17.77
C GLN A 228 10.77 -11.23 -18.21
N VAL A 229 11.41 -11.92 -17.26
CA VAL A 229 12.27 -13.07 -17.56
C VAL A 229 11.44 -14.22 -18.14
N THR A 230 10.34 -14.60 -17.50
CA THR A 230 9.49 -15.70 -17.99
C THR A 230 8.71 -15.39 -19.28
N GLY A 231 8.53 -14.12 -19.63
CA GLY A 231 7.86 -13.69 -20.86
C GLY A 231 8.79 -13.66 -22.08
N ASN A 232 10.11 -13.59 -21.88
CA ASN A 232 11.11 -13.65 -22.96
C ASN A 232 11.51 -15.10 -23.33
N ASP A 233 11.11 -16.08 -22.52
CA ASP A 233 11.41 -17.50 -22.72
C ASP A 233 10.26 -18.27 -23.42
N ASN A 234 9.22 -17.57 -23.87
CA ASN A 234 8.08 -18.10 -24.64
C ASN A 234 7.97 -17.41 -26.00
#